data_AF-A0A060Z7B5-F1
#
_entry.id   AF-A0A060Z7B5-F1
#
_cell.length_a   1.000
_cell.length_b   1.000
_cell.length_c   1.000
_cell.angle_alpha   90.00
_cell.angle_beta   90.00
_cell.angle_gamma   90.00
#
_symmetry.space_group_name_H-M   'P 1'
#
loop_
_entity.id
_entity.type
_entity.pdbx_description
1 polymer ?
#
loop_
_entity_poly.entity_id
_entity_poly.type
_entity_poly.pdbx_seq_one_letter_code
_entity_poly.pdbx_strand_id
1 'polypeptide(L)'
;MQNRFNLRLILPSMGVSDAFNPMAADFTGLSAEEGLYVSDAFHEARIEVTEDGTKAAAVTSMVLLKRSRAPVFKADRPFFFLLRQVSTGSVLFMGRVVNPADQAP
;
A
#
# COMPACT_ATOMS: atom_id res chain seq x y z
N MET A 1 6.85 8.15 3.59
CA MET A 1 6.63 7.62 2.21
C MET A 1 5.28 8.10 1.68
N GLN A 2 5.23 8.85 0.60
CA GLN A 2 3.98 9.26 -0.08
C GLN A 2 4.10 8.91 -1.56
N ASN A 3 3.06 8.30 -2.13
CA ASN A 3 2.99 8.00 -3.56
C ASN A 3 1.60 8.31 -4.10
N ARG A 4 1.55 8.89 -5.30
CA ARG A 4 0.34 9.11 -6.08
C ARG A 4 0.52 8.48 -7.45
N PHE A 5 -0.30 7.48 -7.76
CA PHE A 5 -0.27 6.78 -9.04
C PHE A 5 -1.48 7.16 -9.88
N ASN A 6 -1.26 7.52 -11.15
CA ASN A 6 -2.34 7.51 -12.12
C ASN A 6 -2.56 6.07 -12.58
N LEU A 7 -3.75 5.54 -12.28
CA LEU A 7 -4.18 4.19 -12.61
C LEU A 7 -4.75 4.05 -14.02
N ARG A 8 -4.93 5.15 -14.77
CA ARG A 8 -5.51 5.17 -16.12
C ARG A 8 -4.79 4.27 -17.11
N LEU A 9 -3.49 4.05 -16.95
CA LEU A 9 -2.72 3.10 -17.78
C LEU A 9 -2.57 1.73 -17.12
N ILE A 10 -2.53 1.69 -15.79
CA ILE A 10 -2.27 0.48 -15.01
C ILE A 10 -3.49 -0.45 -15.06
N LEU A 11 -4.69 0.05 -14.74
CA LEU A 11 -5.90 -0.77 -14.67
C LEU A 11 -6.28 -1.38 -16.03
N PRO A 12 -6.21 -0.66 -17.17
CA PRO A 12 -6.38 -1.28 -18.48
C PRO A 12 -5.35 -2.36 -18.79
N SER A 13 -4.08 -2.16 -18.44
CA SER A 13 -3.06 -3.22 -18.61
C SER A 13 -3.31 -4.47 -17.75
N MET A 14 -4.13 -4.35 -16.71
CA MET A 14 -4.59 -5.46 -15.87
C MET A 14 -5.94 -6.04 -16.32
N GLY A 15 -6.50 -5.57 -17.44
CA GLY A 15 -7.75 -6.07 -18.03
C GLY A 15 -8.99 -5.22 -17.74
N VAL A 16 -8.87 -4.11 -17.01
CA VAL A 16 -9.98 -3.18 -16.75
C VAL A 16 -9.96 -2.07 -17.80
N SER A 17 -10.16 -2.43 -19.07
CA SER A 17 -10.10 -1.49 -20.21
C SER A 17 -11.40 -0.73 -20.43
N ASP A 18 -12.53 -1.43 -20.39
CA ASP A 18 -13.81 -0.93 -20.90
C ASP A 18 -14.30 0.25 -20.06
N ALA A 19 -14.08 0.22 -18.75
CA ALA A 19 -14.37 1.32 -17.83
C ALA A 19 -13.74 2.67 -18.24
N PHE A 20 -12.60 2.65 -18.95
CA PHE A 20 -11.88 3.85 -19.39
C PHE A 20 -12.12 4.20 -20.87
N ASN A 21 -12.93 3.41 -21.57
CA ASN A 21 -13.23 3.59 -23.00
C ASN A 21 -14.62 4.23 -23.18
N PRO A 22 -14.73 5.46 -23.73
CA PRO A 22 -16.02 6.13 -23.93
C PRO A 22 -17.03 5.35 -24.80
N MET A 23 -16.56 4.45 -25.66
CA MET A 23 -17.42 3.66 -26.56
C MET A 23 -17.81 2.28 -26.00
N ALA A 24 -17.11 1.80 -24.97
CA ALA A 24 -17.33 0.45 -24.42
C ALA A 24 -17.73 0.46 -22.93
N ALA A 25 -17.55 1.57 -22.23
CA ALA A 25 -17.94 1.70 -20.83
C ALA A 25 -19.45 1.55 -20.66
N ASP A 26 -19.85 0.67 -19.75
CA ASP A 26 -21.24 0.52 -19.30
C ASP A 26 -21.32 0.82 -17.80
N PHE A 27 -21.85 2.00 -17.49
CA PHE A 27 -22.13 2.45 -16.13
C PHE A 27 -23.64 2.69 -15.89
N THR A 28 -24.50 1.97 -16.63
CA THR A 28 -25.97 2.07 -16.50
C THR A 28 -26.48 1.74 -15.10
N GLY A 29 -25.72 0.96 -14.31
CA GLY A 29 -25.99 0.70 -12.90
C GLY A 29 -25.75 1.91 -11.96
N LEU A 30 -25.07 2.96 -12.43
CA LEU A 30 -24.83 4.20 -11.67
C LEU A 30 -25.70 5.35 -12.16
N SER A 31 -25.87 5.51 -13.47
CA SER A 31 -26.68 6.57 -14.08
C SER A 31 -27.34 6.05 -15.35
N ALA A 32 -28.56 6.52 -15.62
CA ALA A 32 -29.27 6.25 -16.87
C ALA A 32 -28.76 7.11 -18.05
N GLU A 33 -27.88 8.08 -17.79
CA GLU A 33 -27.25 8.90 -18.83
C GLU A 33 -26.21 8.09 -19.62
N GLU A 34 -26.29 8.20 -20.96
CA GLU A 34 -25.32 7.60 -21.86
C GLU A 34 -23.99 8.37 -21.86
N GLY A 35 -22.90 7.68 -22.19
CA GLY A 35 -21.58 8.29 -22.34
C GLY A 35 -20.82 8.53 -21.03
N LEU A 36 -21.29 7.97 -19.91
CA LEU A 36 -20.51 7.94 -18.68
C LEU A 36 -19.34 6.94 -18.81
N TYR A 37 -18.12 7.39 -18.51
CA TYR A 37 -16.92 6.55 -18.47
C TYR A 37 -15.90 7.13 -17.48
N VAL A 38 -14.89 6.34 -17.12
CA VAL A 38 -13.80 6.80 -16.25
C VAL A 38 -12.77 7.56 -17.07
N SER A 39 -12.66 8.87 -16.82
CA SER A 39 -11.63 9.72 -17.40
C SER A 39 -10.27 9.50 -16.74
N ASP A 40 -10.19 9.50 -15.42
CA ASP A 40 -8.96 9.24 -14.69
C ASP A 40 -9.26 8.54 -13.36
N ALA A 41 -8.27 7.78 -12.87
CA ALA A 41 -8.32 7.17 -11.56
C ALA A 41 -6.96 7.36 -10.89
N PHE A 42 -6.95 7.90 -9.67
CA PHE A 42 -5.72 8.14 -8.93
C PHE A 42 -5.73 7.36 -7.61
N HIS A 43 -4.63 6.67 -7.33
CA HIS A 43 -4.39 6.05 -6.03
C HIS A 43 -3.30 6.82 -5.30
N GLU A 44 -3.66 7.44 -4.18
CA GLU A 44 -2.73 8.15 -3.31
C GLU A 44 -2.66 7.50 -1.94
N ALA A 45 -1.44 7.24 -1.47
CA ALA A 45 -1.20 6.59 -0.20
C ALA A 45 0.02 7.23 0.49
N ARG A 46 -0.11 7.47 1.80
CA ARG A 46 0.97 7.93 2.68
C ARG A 46 1.17 6.93 3.81
N ILE A 47 2.43 6.57 4.05
CA ILE A 47 2.88 5.78 5.18
C ILE A 47 3.99 6.54 5.89
N GLU A 48 3.82 6.71 7.19
CA GLU A 48 4.81 7.29 8.06
C GLU A 48 5.23 6.24 9.08
N VAL A 49 6.53 5.99 9.18
CA VAL A 49 7.09 5.05 10.15
C VAL A 49 7.91 5.87 11.13
N THR A 50 7.40 6.02 12.34
CA THR A 50 8.08 6.70 13.43
C THR A 50 8.40 5.71 14.54
N GLU A 51 9.38 6.03 15.36
CA GLU A 51 9.68 5.28 16.59
C GLU A 51 8.48 5.29 17.56
N ASP A 52 7.65 6.33 17.47
CA ASP A 52 6.48 6.55 18.33
C ASP A 52 5.26 5.74 17.89
N GLY A 53 5.20 5.32 16.62
CA GLY A 53 4.09 4.53 16.05
C GLY A 53 3.88 3.17 16.72
N THR A 54 4.79 2.73 17.59
CA THR A 54 4.62 1.58 18.50
C THR A 54 5.34 1.83 19.84
N LYS A 55 5.19 3.02 20.44
CA LYS A 55 5.64 3.25 21.83
C LYS A 55 4.82 2.54 22.91
N ALA A 56 3.73 1.83 22.56
CA ALA A 56 2.77 1.29 23.52
C ALA A 56 2.81 -0.24 23.75
N ALA A 57 3.65 -1.03 23.08
CA ALA A 57 3.68 -2.50 23.25
C ALA A 57 4.96 -3.07 23.88
N ALA A 58 5.82 -2.23 24.44
CA ALA A 58 6.96 -2.67 25.25
C ALA A 58 6.86 -2.11 26.67
N VAL A 59 5.70 -2.32 27.30
CA VAL A 59 5.56 -2.22 28.76
C VAL A 59 6.34 -3.38 29.35
N THR A 60 7.51 -3.08 29.91
CA THR A 60 8.36 -3.93 30.77
C THR A 60 8.20 -5.45 30.60
N SER A 61 8.83 -6.03 29.58
CA SER A 61 8.94 -7.48 29.48
C SER A 61 10.18 -7.97 30.24
N MET A 62 9.99 -8.83 31.22
CA MET A 62 11.07 -9.58 31.86
C MET A 62 11.71 -10.52 30.81
N VAL A 63 12.91 -10.18 30.33
CA VAL A 63 13.60 -10.96 29.29
C VAL A 63 14.24 -12.20 29.93
N LEU A 64 13.57 -13.35 29.83
CA LEU A 64 14.24 -14.64 29.99
C LEU A 64 15.25 -14.79 28.84
N LEU A 65 16.53 -14.53 29.13
CA LEU A 65 17.60 -14.70 28.16
C LEU A 65 17.72 -16.19 27.83
N LYS A 66 17.24 -16.60 26.64
CA LYS A 66 17.72 -17.85 26.02
C LYS A 66 19.25 -17.74 25.94
N ARG A 67 19.98 -18.80 26.32
CA ARG A 67 21.45 -18.88 26.23
C ARG A 67 21.98 -18.74 24.78
N SER A 68 21.11 -18.70 23.78
CA SER A 68 21.43 -18.52 22.35
C SER A 68 21.23 -17.07 21.90
N ARG A 69 22.16 -16.53 21.11
CA ARG A 69 22.06 -15.20 20.49
C ARG A 69 20.82 -15.10 19.58
N ALA A 70 19.95 -14.13 19.84
CA ALA A 70 18.80 -13.87 18.99
C ALA A 70 19.25 -13.36 17.59
N PRO A 71 18.54 -13.73 16.52
CA PRO A 71 18.84 -13.20 15.19
C PRO A 71 18.60 -11.70 15.14
N VAL A 72 19.52 -10.96 14.52
CA VAL A 72 19.40 -9.51 14.30
C VAL A 72 18.78 -9.28 12.93
N PHE A 73 17.63 -8.60 12.89
CA PHE A 73 17.06 -8.10 11.66
C PHE A 73 17.60 -6.68 11.39
N LYS A 74 18.26 -6.51 10.24
CA LYS A 74 18.81 -5.22 9.80
C LYS A 74 18.31 -4.93 8.39
N ALA A 75 17.45 -3.93 8.25
CA ALA A 75 16.92 -3.47 6.97
C ALA A 75 17.81 -2.38 6.35
N ASP A 76 19.08 -2.71 6.10
CA ASP A 76 20.13 -1.80 5.59
C ASP A 76 20.35 -1.87 4.07
N ARG A 77 19.38 -2.42 3.35
CA ARG A 77 19.37 -2.60 1.88
C ARG A 77 17.91 -2.67 1.41
N PRO A 78 17.63 -2.56 0.10
CA PRO A 78 16.25 -2.55 -0.38
C PRO A 78 15.41 -3.70 0.15
N PHE A 79 14.21 -3.39 0.62
CA PHE A 79 13.30 -4.36 1.24
C PHE A 79 11.84 -4.11 0.85
N PHE A 80 11.04 -5.16 0.90
CA PHE A 80 9.58 -5.07 0.80
C PHE A 80 8.96 -5.02 2.19
N PHE A 81 7.79 -4.39 2.28
CA PHE A 81 6.97 -4.41 3.49
C PHE A 81 5.50 -4.62 3.11
N LEU A 82 4.75 -5.20 4.06
CA LEU A 82 3.31 -5.33 3.97
C LEU A 82 2.70 -4.94 5.32
N LEU A 83 1.58 -4.20 5.28
CA LEU A 83 0.69 -4.07 6.42
C LEU A 83 -0.48 -5.00 6.17
N ARG A 84 -0.59 -6.06 6.98
CA ARG A 84 -1.60 -7.11 6.83
C ARG A 84 -2.48 -7.15 8.07
N GLN A 85 -3.80 -7.18 7.86
CA GLN A 85 -4.74 -7.49 8.93
C GLN A 85 -4.63 -8.99 9.27
N VAL A 86 -4.28 -9.33 10.52
CA VAL A 86 -3.89 -10.70 10.88
C VAL A 86 -5.04 -11.70 10.74
N SER A 87 -6.26 -11.32 11.15
CA SER A 87 -7.43 -12.20 11.19
C SER A 87 -8.00 -12.53 9.80
N THR A 88 -8.16 -11.52 8.95
CA THR A 88 -8.72 -11.66 7.60
C THR A 88 -7.67 -12.03 6.57
N GLY A 89 -6.42 -11.66 6.85
CA GLY A 89 -5.31 -11.76 5.92
C GLY A 89 -5.26 -10.69 4.85
N SER A 90 -6.14 -9.70 4.90
CA SER A 90 -6.18 -8.59 3.94
C SER A 90 -4.88 -7.79 3.98
N VAL A 91 -4.33 -7.50 2.80
CA VAL A 91 -3.19 -6.59 2.63
C VAL A 91 -3.71 -5.17 2.55
N LEU A 92 -3.42 -4.38 3.58
CA LEU A 92 -3.80 -2.97 3.67
C LEU A 92 -2.82 -2.10 2.89
N PHE A 93 -1.53 -2.43 2.98
CA PHE A 93 -0.47 -1.76 2.23
C PHE A 93 0.58 -2.77 1.79
N MET A 94 1.16 -2.51 0.62
CA MET A 94 2.34 -3.21 0.12
C MET A 94 3.26 -2.18 -0.51
N GLY A 95 4.56 -2.30 -0.26
CA GLY A 95 5.52 -1.40 -0.84
C GLY A 95 6.94 -1.94 -0.79
N ARG A 96 7.83 -1.19 -1.42
CA ARG A 96 9.28 -1.39 -1.36
C ARG A 96 9.97 -0.11 -0.94
N VAL A 97 10.97 -0.24 -0.10
CA VAL A 97 11.92 0.84 0.22
C VAL A 97 13.21 0.52 -0.52
N VAL A 98 13.59 1.38 -1.47
CA VAL A 98 14.86 1.27 -2.19
C VAL A 98 15.87 2.24 -1.61
N ASN A 99 15.45 3.49 -1.41
CA ASN A 99 16.22 4.52 -0.73
C ASN A 99 15.34 5.21 0.34
N PRO A 100 15.68 5.12 1.63
CA PRO A 100 14.91 5.78 2.70
C PRO A 100 14.93 7.32 2.62
N ALA A 101 15.91 7.92 1.95
CA ALA A 101 16.03 9.38 1.83
C ALA A 101 15.07 9.99 0.79
N ASP A 102 14.48 9.19 -0.09
CA ASP A 102 13.52 9.66 -1.10
C ASP A 102 12.10 9.90 -0.51
N GLN A 103 11.99 9.89 0.83
CA GLN A 103 10.76 10.23 1.51
C GLN A 103 10.63 11.75 1.57
N ALA A 104 9.61 12.29 0.89
CA ALA A 104 9.21 13.68 1.08
C ALA A 104 8.92 13.94 2.58
N PRO A 105 9.29 15.13 3.09
CA PRO A 105 9.05 15.52 4.49
C PRO A 105 7.56 15.49 4.86
#